data_AF-A0A382JY09-F1
#
_entry.id   AF-A0A382JY09-F1
#
_cell.length_a   1.000
_cell.length_b   1.000
_cell.length_c   1.000
_cell.angle_alpha   90.00
_cell.angle_beta   90.00
_cell.angle_gamma   90.00
#
_symmetry.space_group_name_H-M   'P 1'
#
loop_
_entity.id
_entity.type
_entity.pdbx_description
1 polymer ?
#
loop_
_entity_poly.entity_id
_entity_poly.type
_entity_poly.pdbx_seq_one_letter_code
_entity_poly.pdbx_strand_id
1 'polypeptide(L)'
;MEISKTSDVRVSKIQQLDPPSDFLKTLPISKEISEVVVKGRQDIERIIDLQDRRLLMIVGPCSIHDEEAGLDYAKRLVNLAQKVEDQILVVMRVYFEKPRTTVGWKGLINDPHLDGSFDITQGLKRARKFLIEVNKLGLPTGTEFLDPFTPQYLADLVSWGAIGARTTESQTHRQMASGLSMPVGFKNSTA
;
A
#
# COMPACT_ATOMS: atom_id res chain seq x y z
N MET A 1 -22.63 -7.90 28.76
CA MET A 1 -22.67 -6.46 29.11
C MET A 1 -23.91 -5.88 28.47
N GLU A 2 -24.77 -5.21 29.23
CA GLU A 2 -25.79 -4.36 28.61
C GLU A 2 -25.08 -3.29 27.80
N ILE A 3 -25.36 -3.25 26.49
CA ILE A 3 -24.87 -2.19 25.63
C ILE A 3 -25.62 -0.93 26.06
N SER A 4 -24.88 0.07 26.54
CA SER A 4 -25.45 1.36 26.95
C SER A 4 -26.33 1.91 25.82
N LYS A 5 -27.46 2.55 26.17
CA LYS A 5 -28.31 3.27 25.20
C LYS A 5 -27.58 4.39 24.46
N THR A 6 -26.36 4.72 24.87
CA THR A 6 -25.47 5.70 24.23
C THR A 6 -24.31 5.06 23.46
N SER A 7 -24.05 3.76 23.61
CA SER A 7 -22.90 3.07 22.98
C SER A 7 -23.35 2.32 21.73
N ASP A 8 -22.57 2.44 20.66
CA ASP A 8 -22.72 1.64 19.43
C ASP A 8 -24.11 1.69 18.76
N VAL A 9 -24.90 2.71 19.06
CA VAL A 9 -26.28 2.88 18.58
C VAL A 9 -26.38 2.88 17.04
N ARG A 10 -25.30 3.25 16.34
CA ARG A 10 -25.20 3.26 14.86
C ARG A 10 -24.15 2.29 14.32
N VAL A 11 -23.67 1.37 15.14
CA VAL A 11 -22.67 0.37 14.72
C VAL A 11 -23.41 -0.93 14.40
N SER A 12 -23.39 -1.34 13.13
CA SER A 12 -24.08 -2.57 12.70
C SER A 12 -23.34 -3.84 13.12
N LYS A 13 -22.01 -3.80 13.12
CA LYS A 13 -21.14 -4.92 13.48
C LYS A 13 -19.75 -4.40 13.82
N ILE A 14 -19.12 -5.01 14.83
CA ILE A 14 -17.69 -4.88 15.11
C ILE A 14 -17.08 -6.26 14.93
N GLN A 15 -15.98 -6.33 14.20
CA GLN A 15 -15.22 -7.55 14.02
C GLN A 15 -13.76 -7.27 14.39
N GLN A 16 -13.21 -8.12 15.25
CA GLN A 16 -11.81 -8.06 15.60
C GLN A 16 -10.97 -8.62 14.45
N LEU A 17 -9.88 -7.92 14.12
CA LEU A 17 -8.86 -8.40 13.19
C LEU A 17 -7.71 -9.06 13.97
N ASP A 18 -6.99 -9.95 13.29
CA ASP A 18 -5.77 -10.53 13.85
C ASP A 18 -4.77 -9.41 14.19
N PRO A 19 -4.10 -9.47 15.37
CA PRO A 19 -3.04 -8.53 15.69
C PRO A 19 -1.96 -8.55 14.60
N PRO A 20 -1.39 -7.39 14.21
CA PRO A 20 -0.36 -7.33 13.20
C PRO A 20 0.81 -8.29 13.48
N SER A 21 1.22 -8.42 14.74
CA SER A 21 2.30 -9.32 15.16
C SER A 21 2.05 -10.79 14.82
N ASP A 22 0.80 -11.25 14.86
CA ASP A 22 0.45 -12.63 14.56
C ASP A 22 0.15 -12.80 13.06
N PHE A 23 -0.51 -11.81 12.47
CA PHE A 23 -0.75 -11.76 11.04
C PHE A 23 0.55 -11.84 10.23
N LEU A 24 1.57 -11.04 10.57
CA LEU A 24 2.85 -11.00 9.85
C LEU A 24 3.58 -12.35 9.89
N LYS A 25 3.42 -13.15 10.96
CA LYS A 25 4.00 -14.50 11.06
C LYS A 25 3.39 -15.47 10.05
N THR A 26 2.15 -15.25 9.63
CA THR A 26 1.48 -16.11 8.63
C THR A 26 2.00 -15.89 7.21
N LEU A 27 2.57 -14.71 6.94
CA LEU A 27 3.09 -14.31 5.63
C LEU A 27 4.41 -13.54 5.82
N PRO A 28 5.49 -14.23 6.25
CA PRO A 28 6.77 -13.60 6.52
C PRO A 28 7.43 -13.14 5.20
N ILE A 29 8.19 -12.05 5.28
CA ILE A 29 9.04 -11.62 4.16
C ILE A 29 10.37 -12.39 4.20
N SER A 30 10.91 -12.72 3.03
CA SER A 30 12.25 -13.29 2.93
C SER A 30 13.32 -12.21 3.02
N LYS A 31 14.57 -12.63 3.20
CA LYS A 31 15.71 -11.70 3.23
C LYS A 31 15.84 -10.94 1.90
N GLU A 32 15.65 -11.64 0.79
CA GLU A 32 15.75 -11.09 -0.57
C GLU A 32 14.67 -10.02 -0.80
N ILE A 33 13.45 -10.26 -0.33
CA ILE A 33 12.36 -9.26 -0.38
C ILE A 33 12.72 -8.03 0.44
N SER A 34 13.26 -8.24 1.66
CA SER A 34 13.70 -7.13 2.51
C SER A 34 14.78 -6.28 1.82
N GLU A 35 15.74 -6.92 1.16
CA GLU A 35 16.79 -6.23 0.38
C GLU A 35 16.21 -5.39 -0.78
N VAL A 36 15.22 -5.91 -1.51
CA VAL A 36 14.51 -5.15 -2.56
C VAL A 36 13.84 -3.91 -1.98
N VAL A 37 13.13 -4.06 -0.86
CA VAL A 37 12.42 -2.95 -0.21
C VAL A 37 13.40 -1.89 0.29
N VAL A 38 14.44 -2.31 1.02
CA VAL A 38 15.47 -1.42 1.58
C VAL A 38 16.21 -0.68 0.48
N LYS A 39 16.67 -1.39 -0.56
CA LYS A 39 17.32 -0.78 -1.72
C LYS A 39 16.39 0.21 -2.41
N GLY A 40 15.12 -0.15 -2.60
CA GLY A 40 14.12 0.74 -3.17
C GLY A 40 13.98 2.04 -2.38
N ARG A 41 13.90 1.96 -1.05
CA ARG A 41 13.83 3.15 -0.17
C ARG A 41 15.07 4.03 -0.31
N GLN A 42 16.26 3.43 -0.23
CA GLN A 42 17.53 4.14 -0.35
C GLN A 42 17.70 4.82 -1.71
N ASP A 43 17.32 4.13 -2.79
CA ASP A 43 17.39 4.70 -4.14
C ASP A 43 16.42 5.88 -4.30
N ILE A 44 15.21 5.78 -3.72
CA ILE A 44 14.23 6.89 -3.72
C ILE A 44 14.75 8.06 -2.89
N GLU A 45 15.29 7.82 -1.70
CA GLU A 45 15.89 8.85 -0.83
C GLU A 45 17.00 9.61 -1.57
N ARG A 46 17.92 8.88 -2.23
CA ARG A 46 18.99 9.50 -3.01
C ARG A 46 18.48 10.35 -4.18
N ILE A 47 17.38 9.95 -4.83
CA ILE A 47 16.75 10.77 -5.89
C ILE A 47 16.15 12.05 -5.29
N ILE A 48 15.43 11.94 -4.16
CA ILE A 48 14.82 13.09 -3.48
C ILE A 48 15.90 14.07 -3.02
N ASP A 49 17.02 13.56 -2.50
CA ASP A 49 18.17 14.34 -2.05
C ASP A 49 19.07 14.82 -3.21
N LEU A 50 18.68 14.59 -4.47
CA LEU A 50 19.40 14.98 -5.68
C LEU A 50 20.80 14.38 -5.82
N GLN A 51 21.09 13.29 -5.09
CA GLN A 51 22.32 12.50 -5.17
C GLN A 51 22.29 11.43 -6.26
N ASP A 52 21.10 11.16 -6.80
CA ASP A 52 20.85 10.32 -7.97
C ASP A 52 19.97 11.13 -8.94
N ARG A 53 20.40 11.20 -10.21
CA ARG A 53 19.74 12.03 -11.24
C ARG A 53 18.65 11.29 -12.01
N ARG A 54 18.42 10.02 -11.70
CA ARG A 54 17.35 9.24 -12.33
C ARG A 54 15.98 9.83 -11.98
N LEU A 55 15.05 9.70 -12.91
CA LEU A 55 13.65 10.04 -12.68
C LEU A 55 12.97 8.95 -11.85
N LEU A 56 12.38 9.31 -10.71
CA LEU A 56 11.48 8.41 -9.98
C LEU A 56 10.15 8.29 -10.72
N MET A 57 9.77 7.08 -11.12
CA MET A 57 8.51 6.80 -11.83
C MET A 57 7.64 5.84 -11.02
N ILE A 58 6.58 6.38 -10.41
CA ILE A 58 5.54 5.59 -9.74
C ILE A 58 4.45 5.25 -10.76
N VAL A 59 4.41 4.01 -11.25
CA VAL A 59 3.52 3.62 -12.38
C VAL A 59 2.86 2.26 -12.14
N GLY A 60 1.59 2.15 -12.52
CA GLY A 60 0.81 0.93 -12.36
C GLY A 60 -0.69 1.17 -12.42
N PRO A 61 -1.51 0.12 -12.19
CA PRO A 61 -2.96 0.23 -12.18
C PRO A 61 -3.48 1.29 -11.19
N CYS A 62 -4.67 1.82 -11.47
CA CYS A 62 -5.29 2.80 -10.57
C CYS A 62 -5.61 2.19 -9.19
N SER A 63 -6.06 0.94 -9.19
CA SER A 63 -6.27 0.07 -8.02
C SER A 63 -6.17 -1.41 -8.43
N ILE A 64 -5.60 -2.26 -7.57
CA ILE A 64 -5.55 -3.71 -7.75
C ILE A 64 -6.89 -4.31 -7.30
N HIS A 65 -7.54 -5.05 -8.18
CA HIS A 65 -8.77 -5.81 -7.93
C HIS A 65 -8.65 -7.28 -8.34
N ASP A 66 -7.73 -7.56 -9.26
CA ASP A 66 -7.38 -8.88 -9.76
C ASP A 66 -5.85 -9.03 -9.63
N GLU A 67 -5.41 -9.93 -8.75
CA GLU A 67 -4.00 -10.19 -8.50
C GLU A 67 -3.30 -10.88 -9.66
N GLU A 68 -3.99 -11.71 -10.44
CA GLU A 68 -3.38 -12.41 -11.57
C GLU A 68 -3.01 -11.40 -12.67
N ALA A 69 -3.96 -10.52 -13.02
CA ALA A 69 -3.71 -9.43 -13.95
C ALA A 69 -2.65 -8.45 -13.42
N GLY A 70 -2.68 -8.15 -12.12
CA GLY A 70 -1.67 -7.31 -11.48
C GLY A 70 -0.26 -7.90 -11.53
N LEU A 71 -0.12 -9.22 -11.38
CA LEU A 71 1.17 -9.91 -11.46
C LEU A 71 1.66 -10.07 -12.91
N ASP A 72 0.76 -10.24 -13.89
CA ASP A 72 1.15 -10.17 -15.31
C ASP A 72 1.71 -8.78 -15.64
N TYR A 73 1.06 -7.72 -15.17
CA TYR A 73 1.56 -6.35 -15.30
C TYR A 73 2.94 -6.19 -14.64
N ALA A 74 3.12 -6.68 -13.42
CA ALA A 74 4.39 -6.60 -12.69
C ALA A 74 5.54 -7.27 -13.46
N LYS A 75 5.31 -8.48 -14.00
CA LYS A 75 6.32 -9.21 -14.80
C LYS A 75 6.75 -8.42 -16.04
N ARG A 76 5.81 -7.78 -16.73
CA ARG A 76 6.13 -6.91 -17.88
C ARG A 76 6.88 -5.66 -17.44
N LEU A 77 6.49 -5.08 -16.31
CA LEU A 77 7.10 -3.87 -15.78
C LEU A 77 8.54 -4.10 -15.34
N VAL A 78 8.88 -5.27 -14.77
CA VAL A 78 10.27 -5.62 -14.44
C VAL A 78 11.17 -5.63 -15.68
N ASN A 79 10.71 -6.27 -16.76
CA ASN A 79 11.46 -6.30 -18.02
C ASN A 79 11.67 -4.90 -18.61
N LEU A 80 10.73 -3.98 -18.40
CA LEU A 80 10.88 -2.58 -18.82
C LEU A 80 11.83 -1.83 -17.88
N ALA A 81 11.69 -2.00 -16.57
CA ALA A 81 12.50 -1.33 -15.56
C ALA A 81 14.00 -1.59 -15.77
N GLN A 82 14.38 -2.83 -16.08
CA GLN A 82 15.77 -3.20 -16.40
C GLN A 82 16.31 -2.45 -17.64
N LYS A 83 15.48 -2.15 -18.63
CA LYS A 83 15.92 -1.48 -19.87
C LYS A 83 16.14 0.02 -19.70
N VAL A 84 15.61 0.61 -18.63
CA VAL A 84 15.64 2.07 -18.38
C VAL A 84 16.32 2.42 -17.06
N GLU A 85 16.94 1.45 -16.39
CA GLU A 85 17.41 1.59 -14.99
C GLU A 85 18.53 2.63 -14.80
N ASP A 86 19.22 2.99 -15.89
CA ASP A 86 20.24 4.03 -15.97
C ASP A 86 19.66 5.44 -15.84
N GLN A 87 18.38 5.62 -16.22
CA GLN A 87 17.71 6.92 -16.29
C GLN A 87 16.45 7.01 -15.42
N ILE A 88 15.80 5.89 -15.12
CA ILE A 88 14.50 5.85 -14.45
C ILE A 88 14.52 4.79 -13.35
N LEU A 89 14.20 5.21 -12.12
CA LEU A 89 13.86 4.29 -11.05
C LEU A 89 12.35 4.00 -11.11
N VAL A 90 12.01 2.80 -11.57
CA VAL A 90 10.61 2.35 -11.67
C VAL A 90 10.16 1.75 -10.34
N VAL A 91 9.04 2.24 -9.81
CA VAL A 91 8.34 1.69 -8.64
C VAL A 91 6.92 1.34 -9.06
N MET A 92 6.50 0.10 -8.83
CA MET A 92 5.14 -0.31 -9.17
C MET A 92 4.14 0.35 -8.23
N ARG A 93 3.16 1.06 -8.80
CA ARG A 93 1.99 1.55 -8.08
C ARG A 93 1.08 0.38 -7.71
N VAL A 94 0.93 0.11 -6.41
CA VAL A 94 0.11 -0.95 -5.84
C VAL A 94 -0.89 -0.34 -4.83
N TYR A 95 -1.99 0.20 -5.34
CA TYR A 95 -3.05 0.78 -4.52
C TYR A 95 -4.19 -0.22 -4.41
N PHE A 96 -4.71 -0.45 -3.20
CA PHE A 96 -5.80 -1.42 -3.01
C PHE A 96 -7.18 -0.78 -2.97
N GLU A 97 -7.25 0.52 -2.72
CA GLU A 97 -8.49 1.27 -2.63
C GLU A 97 -8.36 2.60 -3.38
N LYS A 98 -9.50 3.13 -3.83
CA LYS A 98 -9.63 4.49 -4.31
C LYS A 98 -10.62 5.22 -3.41
N PRO A 99 -10.23 6.30 -2.70
CA PRO A 99 -11.17 7.08 -1.89
C PRO A 99 -12.31 7.64 -2.76
N ARG A 100 -13.57 7.34 -2.42
CA ARG A 100 -14.77 7.83 -3.13
C ARG A 100 -15.72 8.57 -2.20
N THR A 101 -16.39 9.58 -2.72
CA THR A 101 -17.48 10.33 -2.06
C THR A 101 -18.85 9.72 -2.32
N THR A 102 -18.96 8.79 -3.26
CA THR A 102 -20.20 8.09 -3.66
C THR A 102 -20.12 6.58 -3.39
N VAL A 103 -21.26 5.89 -3.49
CA VAL A 103 -21.36 4.43 -3.36
C VAL A 103 -20.54 3.74 -4.46
N GLY A 104 -19.79 2.70 -4.09
CA GLY A 104 -19.00 1.89 -5.00
C GLY A 104 -18.10 0.92 -4.25
N TRP A 105 -17.38 0.08 -5.01
CA TRP A 105 -16.43 -0.88 -4.45
C TRP A 105 -15.37 -0.21 -3.56
N LYS A 106 -15.11 -0.83 -2.41
CA LYS A 106 -14.27 -0.30 -1.32
C LYS A 106 -12.81 -0.73 -1.39
N GLY A 107 -12.42 -1.43 -2.44
CA GLY A 107 -11.04 -1.87 -2.64
C GLY A 107 -10.78 -3.29 -2.15
N LEU A 108 -9.64 -3.85 -2.57
CA LEU A 108 -9.29 -5.27 -2.37
C LEU A 108 -9.14 -5.64 -0.90
N ILE A 109 -8.65 -4.72 -0.07
CA ILE A 109 -8.53 -4.95 1.37
C ILE A 109 -9.91 -5.02 2.01
N ASN A 110 -10.81 -4.09 1.66
CA ASN A 110 -12.10 -3.99 2.34
C ASN A 110 -13.13 -5.00 1.82
N ASP A 111 -13.17 -5.26 0.51
CA ASP A 111 -14.16 -6.11 -0.14
C ASP A 111 -13.50 -6.97 -1.22
N PRO A 112 -12.70 -7.98 -0.83
CA PRO A 112 -11.88 -8.76 -1.76
C PRO A 112 -12.70 -9.58 -2.76
N HIS A 113 -13.95 -9.91 -2.44
CA HIS A 113 -14.81 -10.77 -3.25
C HIS A 113 -15.67 -9.99 -4.26
N LEU A 114 -15.63 -8.65 -4.22
CA LEU A 114 -16.43 -7.77 -5.08
C LEU A 114 -17.95 -7.97 -4.89
N ASP A 115 -18.37 -8.46 -3.73
CA ASP A 115 -19.75 -8.84 -3.42
C ASP A 115 -20.34 -8.09 -2.21
N GLY A 116 -19.57 -7.20 -1.58
CA GLY A 116 -19.98 -6.46 -0.40
C GLY A 116 -19.97 -7.27 0.89
N SER A 117 -19.27 -8.42 0.93
CA SER A 117 -19.11 -9.25 2.13
C SER A 117 -18.25 -8.60 3.22
N PHE A 118 -17.38 -7.67 2.84
CA PHE A 118 -16.43 -6.99 3.72
C PHE A 118 -15.46 -7.92 4.47
N ASP A 119 -14.95 -8.97 3.81
CA ASP A 119 -13.96 -9.88 4.39
C ASP A 119 -12.55 -9.23 4.44
N ILE A 120 -12.36 -8.32 5.41
CA ILE A 120 -11.11 -7.57 5.60
C ILE A 120 -9.93 -8.52 5.92
N THR A 121 -10.17 -9.60 6.66
CA THR A 121 -9.13 -10.58 7.00
C THR A 121 -8.57 -11.23 5.73
N GLN A 122 -9.44 -11.65 4.83
CA GLN A 122 -9.01 -12.21 3.55
C GLN A 122 -8.40 -11.13 2.64
N GLY A 123 -8.94 -9.91 2.64
CA GLY A 123 -8.41 -8.78 1.88
C GLY A 123 -6.98 -8.41 2.27
N LEU A 124 -6.68 -8.35 3.57
CA LEU A 124 -5.32 -8.12 4.08
C LEU A 124 -4.35 -9.22 3.64
N LYS A 125 -4.75 -10.49 3.74
CA LYS A 125 -3.93 -11.64 3.30
C LYS A 125 -3.60 -11.55 1.81
N ARG A 126 -4.61 -11.24 0.98
CA ARG A 126 -4.49 -11.08 -0.47
C ARG A 126 -3.58 -9.90 -0.84
N ALA A 127 -3.80 -8.74 -0.24
CA ALA A 127 -2.98 -7.55 -0.44
C ALA A 127 -1.50 -7.79 -0.07
N ARG A 128 -1.24 -8.40 1.09
CA ARG A 128 0.11 -8.75 1.53
C ARG A 128 0.79 -9.74 0.60
N LYS A 129 0.08 -10.81 0.22
CA LYS A 129 0.60 -11.81 -0.72
C LYS A 129 0.95 -11.16 -2.07
N PHE A 130 0.10 -10.28 -2.58
CA PHE A 130 0.36 -9.55 -3.81
C PHE A 130 1.66 -8.72 -3.72
N LEU A 131 1.83 -7.94 -2.65
CA LEU A 131 3.06 -7.17 -2.43
C LEU A 131 4.31 -8.06 -2.31
N ILE A 132 4.21 -9.21 -1.63
CA ILE A 132 5.28 -10.21 -1.56
C ILE A 132 5.67 -10.68 -2.96
N GLU A 133 4.69 -11.08 -3.78
CA GLU A 133 4.96 -11.58 -5.13
C GLU A 133 5.54 -10.50 -6.05
N VAL A 134 5.12 -9.24 -5.95
CA VAL A 134 5.73 -8.15 -6.72
C VAL A 134 7.18 -7.91 -6.29
N ASN A 135 7.47 -7.84 -4.99
CA ASN A 135 8.84 -7.65 -4.51
C ASN A 135 9.75 -8.84 -4.84
N LYS A 136 9.23 -10.08 -4.87
CA LYS A 136 9.97 -11.27 -5.34
C LYS A 136 10.47 -11.15 -6.77
N LEU A 137 9.79 -10.38 -7.61
CA LEU A 137 10.23 -10.09 -8.98
C LEU A 137 11.37 -9.04 -9.01
N GLY A 138 11.81 -8.53 -7.86
CA GLY A 138 12.83 -7.49 -7.75
C GLY A 138 12.30 -6.07 -7.91
N LEU A 139 10.97 -5.89 -7.95
CA LEU A 139 10.35 -4.60 -8.21
C LEU A 139 9.91 -3.92 -6.90
N PRO A 140 10.41 -2.72 -6.56
CA PRO A 140 9.91 -1.98 -5.41
C PRO A 140 8.46 -1.54 -5.63
N THR A 141 7.70 -1.45 -4.54
CA THR A 141 6.27 -1.09 -4.58
C THR A 141 5.99 0.25 -3.91
N GLY A 142 5.00 0.96 -4.44
CA GLY A 142 4.49 2.20 -3.88
C GLY A 142 2.97 2.13 -3.65
N THR A 143 2.52 2.54 -2.47
CA THR A 143 1.09 2.51 -2.10
C THR A 143 0.60 3.84 -1.52
N GLU A 144 -0.71 3.99 -1.32
CA GLU A 144 -1.32 5.12 -0.63
C GLU A 144 -1.89 4.66 0.70
N PHE A 145 -1.51 5.31 1.79
CA PHE A 145 -1.99 4.97 3.13
C PHE A 145 -3.22 5.83 3.47
N LEU A 146 -4.38 5.18 3.58
CA LEU A 146 -5.69 5.82 3.77
C LEU A 146 -6.13 5.88 5.24
N ASP A 147 -5.43 5.14 6.10
CA ASP A 147 -5.72 5.02 7.53
C ASP A 147 -4.43 4.66 8.30
N PRO A 148 -4.38 4.90 9.62
CA PRO A 148 -3.19 4.66 10.44
C PRO A 148 -2.97 3.19 10.84
N PHE A 149 -3.86 2.27 10.48
CA PHE A 149 -3.81 0.86 10.91
C PHE A 149 -3.19 -0.04 9.84
N THR A 150 -3.59 0.14 8.58
CA THR A 150 -3.10 -0.63 7.43
C THR A 150 -1.56 -0.69 7.32
N PRO A 151 -0.77 0.37 7.63
CA PRO A 151 0.68 0.28 7.65
C PRO A 151 1.23 -0.88 8.49
N GLN A 152 0.61 -1.21 9.62
CA GLN A 152 1.10 -2.28 10.51
C GLN A 152 1.04 -3.68 9.86
N TYR A 153 0.22 -3.84 8.81
CA TYR A 153 0.05 -5.11 8.12
C TYR A 153 0.90 -5.23 6.84
N LEU A 154 1.28 -4.10 6.24
CA LEU A 154 1.80 -4.05 4.86
C LEU A 154 3.06 -3.19 4.67
N ALA A 155 3.39 -2.28 5.59
CA ALA A 155 4.43 -1.26 5.37
C ALA A 155 5.84 -1.83 5.20
N ASP A 156 6.11 -3.03 5.71
CA ASP A 156 7.39 -3.75 5.55
C ASP A 156 7.66 -4.17 4.10
N LEU A 157 6.66 -4.11 3.22
CA LEU A 157 6.77 -4.46 1.79
C LEU A 157 6.76 -3.24 0.85
N VAL A 158 6.70 -2.03 1.41
CA VAL A 158 6.50 -0.78 0.68
C VAL A 158 7.80 0.04 0.65
N SER A 159 8.19 0.48 -0.54
CA SER A 159 9.37 1.34 -0.77
C SER A 159 9.02 2.82 -0.91
N TRP A 160 7.76 3.15 -1.22
CA TRP A 160 7.27 4.53 -1.32
C TRP A 160 5.82 4.67 -0.84
N GLY A 161 5.54 5.70 -0.05
CA GLY A 161 4.19 6.00 0.43
C GLY A 161 3.60 7.25 -0.21
N ALA A 162 2.28 7.27 -0.39
CA ALA A 162 1.53 8.48 -0.72
C ALA A 162 0.56 8.87 0.40
N ILE A 163 0.42 10.17 0.64
CA ILE A 163 -0.72 10.77 1.31
C ILE A 163 -1.57 11.52 0.28
N GLY A 164 -2.84 11.15 0.21
CA GLY A 164 -3.78 11.63 -0.79
C GLY A 164 -4.15 13.10 -0.64
N ALA A 165 -4.63 13.71 -1.72
CA ALA A 165 -5.01 15.13 -1.74
C ALA A 165 -6.10 15.48 -0.71
N ARG A 166 -6.98 14.52 -0.37
CA ARG A 166 -8.05 14.69 0.63
C ARG A 166 -7.59 14.44 2.08
N THR A 167 -6.38 13.90 2.27
CA THR A 167 -5.83 13.56 3.59
C THR A 167 -4.52 14.29 3.89
N THR A 168 -3.97 15.03 2.92
CA THR A 168 -2.72 15.80 3.04
C THR A 168 -2.78 16.87 4.15
N GLU A 169 -3.97 17.39 4.47
CA GLU A 169 -4.20 18.35 5.56
C GLU A 169 -4.63 17.70 6.88
N SER A 170 -4.83 16.37 6.90
CA SER A 170 -5.20 15.64 8.11
C SER A 170 -4.00 15.51 9.03
N GLN A 171 -4.12 16.00 10.26
CA GLN A 171 -3.09 15.87 11.30
C GLN A 171 -2.71 14.40 11.54
N THR A 172 -3.69 13.50 11.65
CA THR A 172 -3.45 12.07 11.88
C THR A 172 -2.63 11.45 10.74
N HIS A 173 -2.88 11.84 9.50
CA HIS A 173 -2.11 11.33 8.36
C HIS A 173 -0.69 11.90 8.32
N ARG A 174 -0.50 13.16 8.71
CA ARG A 174 0.85 13.76 8.85
C ARG A 174 1.64 13.11 9.98
N GLN A 175 0.99 12.82 11.11
CA GLN A 175 1.59 12.08 12.22
C GLN A 175 1.97 10.65 11.80
N MET A 176 1.08 9.95 11.10
CA MET A 176 1.39 8.65 10.53
C MET A 176 2.61 8.75 9.60
N ALA A 177 2.61 9.71 8.66
CA ALA A 177 3.70 9.89 7.72
C ALA A 177 5.06 10.14 8.40
N SER A 178 5.08 10.81 9.55
CA SER A 178 6.32 11.03 10.33
C SER A 178 6.94 9.75 10.90
N GLY A 179 6.15 8.68 11.04
CA GLY A 179 6.61 7.37 11.52
C GLY A 179 6.73 6.31 10.42
N LEU A 180 6.41 6.64 9.17
CA LEU A 180 6.53 5.70 8.06
C LEU A 180 7.99 5.48 7.69
N SER A 181 8.38 4.21 7.50
CA SER A 181 9.79 3.82 7.27
C SER A 181 10.27 4.01 5.82
N MET A 182 9.49 4.68 4.98
CA MET A 182 9.80 4.91 3.57
C MET A 182 9.56 6.38 3.22
N PRO A 183 10.16 6.89 2.12
CA PRO A 183 9.83 8.22 1.60
C PRO A 183 8.34 8.38 1.29
N VAL A 184 7.79 9.54 1.63
CA VAL A 184 6.36 9.84 1.50
C VAL A 184 6.13 11.04 0.59
N GLY A 185 5.31 10.86 -0.44
CA GLY A 185 4.80 11.96 -1.27
C GLY A 185 3.46 12.49 -0.77
N PHE A 186 3.36 13.80 -0.56
CA PHE A 186 2.10 14.48 -0.27
C PHE A 186 1.52 15.07 -1.55
N LYS A 187 0.32 14.63 -1.95
CA LYS A 187 -0.40 15.28 -3.05
C LYS A 187 -0.85 16.68 -2.62
N ASN A 188 -0.83 17.63 -3.55
CA ASN A 188 -1.45 18.95 -3.31
C ASN A 188 -2.96 18.78 -3.08
N SER A 189 -3.53 19.69 -2.30
CA SER A 189 -4.97 19.73 -2.08
C SER A 189 -5.72 19.91 -3.41
N THR A 190 -6.96 19.41 -3.46
CA THR A 190 -7.89 19.63 -4.58
C THR A 190 -8.65 20.95 -4.48
N ALA A 191 -8.35 21.77 -3.46
CA ALA A 191 -8.93 23.09 -3.23
C ALA A 191 -8.17 24.18 -3.98
#